data_AF-A0A7S1MGZ3-F1
#
_entry.id   AF-A0A7S1MGZ3-F1
#
_cell.length_a   1.000
_cell.length_b   1.000
_cell.length_c   1.000
_cell.angle_alpha   90.00
_cell.angle_beta   90.00
_cell.angle_gamma   90.00
#
_symmetry.space_group_name_H-M   'P 1'
#
loop_
_entity.id
_entity.type
_entity.pdbx_description
1 polymer ?
#
loop_
_entity_poly.entity_id
_entity_poly.type
_entity_poly.pdbx_seq_one_letter_code
_entity_poly.pdbx_strand_id
1 'polypeptide(L)'
;LAAAAPSLAKAASATSAPEKAPAAAPVAAAAPPPPSDEAKADDSLPPPPSAPASMNKTVRLSGSGGYPAAEGRKSKADQEQADASQKEEKLLRVQKELRALSDKLWEIDGAKFDFVTPNGLKGPVPGVPYKLSECPQGALPPETALAAAARFPEQVQGVRDIFQDLRSWLVGLKQRSPGALAEAGGSLDEGYRRIIFTFLCAVPAIRRVFLYQAVELLETLSSIPEWNSDDTIDRGALEAAVMHLPVRGNSQAALSEDKAEGKDLRLKAAALRAQLAATEMKLRSQAEEQKQRVPGAGPPQGGLAGPLQG
;
A
#
# COMPACT_ATOMS: atom_id res chain seq x y z
N LEU A 1 5.40 -20.58 -58.33
CA LEU A 1 4.38 -21.40 -57.62
C LEU A 1 3.98 -20.61 -56.36
N ALA A 2 3.31 -19.46 -56.41
CA ALA A 2 2.01 -19.13 -57.00
C ALA A 2 0.85 -19.96 -56.42
N ALA A 3 0.25 -19.48 -55.34
CA ALA A 3 -1.12 -19.76 -54.88
C ALA A 3 -1.52 -18.61 -53.94
N ALA A 4 -2.18 -17.55 -54.42
CA ALA A 4 -3.63 -17.45 -54.68
C ALA A 4 -4.45 -17.26 -53.39
N ALA A 5 -4.81 -15.99 -53.16
CA ALA A 5 -5.84 -15.55 -52.23
C ALA A 5 -7.24 -15.95 -52.70
N PRO A 6 -8.25 -15.86 -51.83
CA PRO A 6 -9.57 -15.41 -52.24
C PRO A 6 -10.02 -14.15 -51.51
N SER A 7 -10.27 -13.13 -52.33
CA SER A 7 -11.12 -11.98 -52.09
C SER A 7 -12.57 -12.43 -51.86
N LEU A 8 -13.23 -11.86 -50.84
CA LEU A 8 -14.69 -11.80 -50.77
C LEU A 8 -15.11 -10.51 -50.08
N ALA A 9 -15.37 -9.51 -50.93
CA ALA A 9 -16.16 -8.36 -50.58
C ALA A 9 -17.64 -8.77 -50.43
N LYS A 10 -18.33 -8.26 -49.40
CA LYS A 10 -19.75 -7.96 -49.53
C LYS A 10 -20.17 -6.80 -48.64
N ALA A 11 -20.68 -5.78 -49.31
CA ALA A 11 -21.28 -4.57 -48.78
C ALA A 11 -22.60 -4.86 -48.04
N ALA A 12 -22.90 -4.04 -47.04
CA ALA A 12 -24.25 -3.59 -46.75
C ALA A 12 -24.19 -2.25 -46.01
N SER A 13 -24.39 -1.18 -46.78
CA SER A 13 -24.83 0.11 -46.27
C SER A 13 -26.21 -0.05 -45.62
N ALA A 14 -26.38 0.50 -44.41
CA ALA A 14 -27.69 0.80 -43.87
C ALA A 14 -27.63 2.17 -43.18
N THR A 15 -28.03 3.17 -43.96
CA THR A 15 -28.43 4.50 -43.52
C THR A 15 -29.68 4.39 -42.64
N SER A 16 -29.66 4.95 -41.43
CA SER A 16 -30.87 5.33 -40.71
C SER A 16 -30.67 6.66 -40.00
N ALA A 17 -31.73 7.46 -40.05
CA ALA A 17 -31.83 8.89 -39.86
C ALA A 17 -31.76 9.33 -38.37
N PRO A 18 -31.52 10.63 -38.11
CA PRO A 18 -31.44 11.19 -36.77
C PRO A 18 -32.82 11.33 -36.11
N GLU A 19 -32.98 10.71 -34.95
CA GLU A 19 -34.16 10.88 -34.10
C GLU A 19 -34.13 12.23 -33.36
N LYS A 20 -35.29 12.84 -33.36
CA LYS A 20 -35.62 14.22 -33.00
C LYS A 20 -35.56 14.42 -31.48
N ALA A 21 -34.62 15.24 -31.03
CA ALA A 21 -34.52 15.69 -29.63
C ALA A 21 -35.73 16.56 -29.23
N PRO A 22 -36.42 16.29 -28.11
CA PRO A 22 -37.34 17.26 -27.51
C PRO A 22 -36.56 18.29 -26.69
N ALA A 23 -36.87 19.56 -26.94
CA ALA A 23 -36.38 20.72 -26.20
C ALA A 23 -36.80 20.63 -24.72
N ALA A 24 -35.81 20.53 -23.83
CA ALA A 24 -36.00 20.70 -22.39
C ALA A 24 -35.93 22.19 -22.03
N ALA A 25 -36.94 22.65 -21.29
CA ALA A 25 -37.11 24.02 -20.82
C ALA A 25 -36.02 24.43 -19.81
N PRO A 26 -35.63 25.71 -19.76
CA PRO A 26 -34.72 26.22 -18.73
C PRO A 26 -35.44 26.34 -17.39
N VAL A 27 -35.10 25.47 -16.44
CA VAL A 27 -35.50 25.60 -15.03
C VAL A 27 -34.57 26.63 -14.39
N ALA A 28 -35.16 27.74 -13.96
CA ALA A 28 -34.48 28.82 -13.26
C ALA A 28 -33.82 28.32 -11.98
N ALA A 29 -32.50 28.49 -11.90
CA ALA A 29 -31.72 28.25 -10.69
C ALA A 29 -32.01 29.36 -9.67
N ALA A 30 -32.74 29.01 -8.60
CA ALA A 30 -32.87 29.85 -7.42
C ALA A 30 -31.54 29.86 -6.66
N ALA A 31 -30.96 31.04 -6.50
CA ALA A 31 -29.73 31.27 -5.75
C ALA A 31 -29.91 30.90 -4.26
N PRO A 32 -28.96 30.17 -3.65
CA PRO A 32 -28.97 29.96 -2.20
C PRO A 32 -28.55 31.24 -1.45
N PRO A 33 -29.13 31.51 -0.26
CA PRO A 33 -28.76 32.66 0.56
C PRO A 33 -27.34 32.50 1.15
N PRO A 34 -26.66 33.63 1.45
CA PRO A 34 -25.33 33.61 2.06
C PRO A 34 -25.38 33.07 3.51
N PRO A 35 -24.37 32.33 3.97
CA PRO A 35 -24.27 31.91 5.36
C PRO A 35 -23.91 33.10 6.25
N SER A 36 -24.68 33.26 7.33
CA SER A 36 -24.45 34.24 8.39
C SER A 36 -23.13 33.98 9.11
N ASP A 37 -22.31 35.02 9.19
CA ASP A 37 -21.26 35.22 10.18
C ASP A 37 -21.87 35.15 11.59
N GLU A 38 -21.46 34.18 12.41
CA GLU A 38 -21.48 34.32 13.86
C GLU A 38 -20.73 33.14 14.51
N ALA A 39 -19.57 33.43 15.11
CA ALA A 39 -19.31 33.18 16.53
C ALA A 39 -17.80 33.25 16.81
N LYS A 40 -17.41 34.35 17.47
CA LYS A 40 -16.21 34.43 18.30
C LYS A 40 -16.29 33.38 19.40
N ALA A 41 -15.24 32.59 19.59
CA ALA A 41 -15.02 31.84 20.81
C ALA A 41 -13.53 31.91 21.19
N ASP A 42 -13.27 32.79 22.15
CA ASP A 42 -12.33 32.73 23.25
C ASP A 42 -11.13 31.75 23.14
N ASP A 43 -9.96 32.32 22.84
CA ASP A 43 -8.65 31.70 22.92
C ASP A 43 -8.12 31.81 24.36
N SER A 44 -8.50 30.85 25.22
CA SER A 44 -7.93 30.68 26.55
C SER A 44 -6.87 29.57 26.51
N LEU A 45 -5.61 29.97 26.31
CA LEU A 45 -4.43 29.10 26.36
C LEU A 45 -4.14 28.65 27.81
N PRO A 46 -3.90 27.35 28.06
CA PRO A 46 -3.38 26.89 29.35
C PRO A 46 -1.87 27.19 29.50
N PRO A 47 -1.38 27.48 30.72
CA PRO A 47 0.02 27.78 30.97
C PRO A 47 0.92 26.53 30.83
N PRO A 48 2.21 26.69 30.47
CA PRO A 48 3.14 25.58 30.30
C PRO A 48 3.57 24.95 31.64
N PRO A 49 3.85 23.63 31.67
CA PRO A 49 4.33 22.95 32.87
C PRO A 49 5.77 23.32 33.22
N SER A 50 6.01 23.61 34.49
CA SER A 50 7.30 23.94 35.09
C SER A 50 8.30 22.78 34.99
N ALA A 51 9.54 23.09 34.60
CA ALA A 51 10.65 22.15 34.52
C ALA A 51 11.10 21.66 35.91
N PRO A 52 11.41 20.37 36.11
CA PRO A 52 12.01 19.90 37.35
C PRO A 52 13.50 20.23 37.42
N ALA A 53 13.90 20.77 38.58
CA ALA A 53 15.25 21.13 38.95
C ALA A 53 16.21 19.92 38.89
N SER A 54 17.29 20.07 38.12
CA SER A 54 18.39 19.12 38.05
C SER A 54 19.29 19.31 39.27
N MET A 55 19.17 18.42 40.26
CA MET A 55 20.07 18.35 41.41
C MET A 55 21.39 17.68 41.00
N ASN A 56 22.45 18.49 40.90
CA ASN A 56 23.83 18.02 40.78
C ASN A 56 24.22 17.22 42.03
N LYS A 57 24.39 15.91 41.85
CA LYS A 57 24.86 15.00 42.91
C LYS A 57 26.39 14.94 42.87
N THR A 58 26.99 15.60 43.86
CA THR A 58 28.41 15.52 44.22
C THR A 58 28.85 14.06 44.41
N VAL A 59 29.72 13.56 43.53
CA VAL A 59 30.40 12.28 43.70
C VAL A 59 31.70 12.51 44.46
N ARG A 60 31.78 11.94 45.67
CA ARG A 60 32.98 11.87 46.51
C ARG A 60 34.04 10.99 45.83
N LEU A 61 35.23 11.55 45.68
CA LEU A 61 36.48 10.84 45.43
C LEU A 61 37.04 10.34 46.77
N SER A 62 36.96 9.03 47.00
CA SER A 62 37.81 8.22 47.89
C SER A 62 37.68 6.79 47.36
N GLY A 63 38.67 6.16 46.75
CA GLY A 63 39.97 5.84 47.31
C GLY A 63 39.97 4.35 47.62
N SER A 64 40.82 3.58 46.94
CA SER A 64 41.41 2.30 47.38
C SER A 64 41.89 1.53 46.16
N GLY A 65 43.19 1.57 45.91
CA GLY A 65 43.86 0.74 44.93
C GLY A 65 43.80 -0.73 45.34
N GLY A 66 43.07 -1.51 44.57
CA GLY A 66 43.24 -2.94 44.45
C GLY A 66 43.49 -3.23 42.98
N TYR A 67 44.67 -3.77 42.65
CA TYR A 67 45.01 -4.18 41.29
C TYR A 67 44.03 -5.29 40.86
N PRO A 68 43.17 -5.08 39.83
CA PRO A 68 42.34 -6.15 39.33
C PRO A 68 43.21 -7.11 38.52
N ALA A 69 43.14 -8.39 38.90
CA ALA A 69 43.73 -9.49 38.17
C ALA A 69 43.26 -9.49 36.70
N ALA A 70 44.19 -9.79 35.80
CA ALA A 70 44.04 -9.73 34.35
C ALA A 70 43.22 -10.91 33.78
N GLU A 71 42.01 -11.13 34.30
CA GLU A 71 41.05 -12.05 33.70
C GLU A 71 39.98 -11.25 32.95
N GLY A 72 39.82 -11.54 31.65
CA GLY A 72 38.65 -11.12 30.92
C GLY A 72 38.84 -9.97 29.92
N ARG A 73 39.90 -10.01 29.09
CA ARG A 73 39.79 -9.45 27.74
C ARG A 73 38.94 -10.41 26.91
N LYS A 74 37.64 -10.51 27.21
CA LYS A 74 36.68 -10.99 26.21
C LYS A 74 36.90 -10.10 25.00
N SER A 75 37.19 -10.72 23.86
CA SER A 75 37.58 -10.04 22.64
C SER A 75 36.55 -8.96 22.37
N LYS A 76 36.99 -7.71 22.11
CA LYS A 76 36.09 -6.63 21.71
C LYS A 76 35.14 -7.06 20.57
N ALA A 77 35.61 -7.96 19.71
CA ALA A 77 34.85 -8.62 18.67
C ALA A 77 33.67 -9.45 19.19
N ASP A 78 33.83 -10.21 20.28
CA ASP A 78 32.76 -11.03 20.87
C ASP A 78 31.64 -10.16 21.44
N GLN A 79 32.02 -9.03 22.06
CA GLN A 79 31.04 -8.05 22.56
C GLN A 79 30.29 -7.37 21.41
N GLU A 80 30.99 -6.99 20.33
CA GLU A 80 30.39 -6.33 19.18
C GLU A 80 29.45 -7.28 18.41
N GLN A 81 29.78 -8.56 18.33
CA GLN A 81 28.92 -9.58 17.73
C GLN A 81 27.67 -9.88 18.60
N ALA A 82 27.82 -9.87 19.93
CA ALA A 82 26.68 -9.99 20.84
C ALA A 82 25.74 -8.78 20.72
N ASP A 83 26.29 -7.56 20.63
CA ASP A 83 25.52 -6.33 20.46
C ASP A 83 24.80 -6.29 19.10
N ALA A 84 25.43 -6.77 18.02
CA ALA A 84 24.81 -6.89 16.71
C ALA A 84 23.64 -7.88 16.71
N SER A 85 23.83 -9.06 17.29
CA SER A 85 22.77 -10.08 17.42
C SER A 85 21.57 -9.55 18.21
N GLN A 86 21.82 -8.82 19.30
CA GLN A 86 20.75 -8.22 20.11
C GLN A 86 19.97 -7.13 19.34
N LYS A 87 20.64 -6.36 18.47
CA LYS A 87 19.98 -5.36 17.62
C LYS A 87 19.08 -6.01 16.58
N GLU A 88 19.54 -7.09 15.95
CA GLU A 88 18.76 -7.84 14.95
C GLU A 88 17.49 -8.46 15.58
N GLU A 89 17.61 -9.05 16.77
CA GLU A 89 16.45 -9.58 17.50
C GLU A 89 15.42 -8.48 17.83
N LYS A 90 15.88 -7.30 18.26
CA LYS A 90 15.01 -6.15 18.52
C LYS A 90 14.28 -5.69 17.25
N LEU A 91 14.96 -5.68 16.10
CA LEU A 91 14.37 -5.31 14.81
C LEU A 91 13.25 -6.28 14.42
N LEU A 92 13.50 -7.59 14.54
CA LEU A 92 12.51 -8.64 14.28
C LEU A 92 11.29 -8.52 15.19
N ARG A 93 11.49 -8.19 16.48
CA ARG A 93 10.37 -7.95 17.41
C ARG A 93 9.51 -6.77 16.98
N VAL A 94 10.13 -5.63 16.63
CA VAL A 94 9.40 -4.44 16.14
C VAL A 94 8.63 -4.74 14.85
N GLN A 95 9.23 -5.49 13.92
CA GLN A 95 8.58 -5.87 12.67
C GLN A 95 7.35 -6.76 12.91
N LYS A 96 7.45 -7.71 13.86
CA LYS A 96 6.33 -8.57 14.27
C LYS A 96 5.19 -7.77 14.91
N GLU A 97 5.51 -6.81 15.78
CA GLU A 97 4.52 -5.91 16.39
C GLU A 97 3.83 -5.02 15.36
N LEU A 98 4.56 -4.47 14.39
CA LEU A 98 3.98 -3.68 13.29
C LEU A 98 2.99 -4.50 12.47
N ARG A 99 3.30 -5.77 12.17
CA ARG A 99 2.36 -6.67 11.47
C ARG A 99 1.11 -6.92 12.30
N ALA A 100 1.26 -7.26 13.59
CA ALA A 100 0.13 -7.49 14.48
C ALA A 100 -0.77 -6.25 14.66
N LEU A 101 -0.19 -5.04 14.75
CA LEU A 101 -0.96 -3.79 14.80
C LEU A 101 -1.69 -3.51 13.49
N SER A 102 -1.06 -3.82 12.35
CA SER A 102 -1.72 -3.69 11.05
C SER A 102 -2.92 -4.63 10.94
N ASP A 103 -2.80 -5.87 11.43
CA ASP A 103 -3.90 -6.83 11.42
C ASP A 103 -5.02 -6.44 12.40
N LYS A 104 -4.68 -5.90 13.57
CA LYS A 104 -5.69 -5.35 14.50
C LYS A 104 -6.43 -4.13 13.95
N LEU A 105 -5.71 -3.22 13.29
CA LEU A 105 -6.32 -2.06 12.64
C LEU A 105 -7.33 -2.54 11.58
N TRP A 106 -7.00 -3.63 10.90
CA TRP A 106 -7.88 -4.28 9.94
C TRP A 106 -9.10 -4.94 10.57
N GLU A 107 -8.95 -5.62 11.72
CA GLU A 107 -10.09 -6.17 12.48
C GLU A 107 -11.03 -5.05 12.94
N ILE A 108 -10.50 -3.93 13.42
CA ILE A 108 -11.32 -2.78 13.86
C ILE A 108 -12.06 -2.14 12.67
N ASP A 109 -11.39 -1.99 11.53
CA ASP A 109 -12.01 -1.45 10.31
C ASP A 109 -12.99 -2.46 9.66
N GLY A 110 -12.81 -3.77 9.89
CA GLY A 110 -13.63 -4.85 9.34
C GLY A 110 -14.82 -5.29 10.21
N ALA A 111 -14.71 -5.22 11.54
CA ALA A 111 -15.74 -5.69 12.48
C ALA A 111 -16.95 -4.75 12.61
N LYS A 112 -16.90 -3.55 12.02
CA LYS A 112 -17.99 -2.57 12.09
C LYS A 112 -19.07 -2.74 11.02
N PHE A 113 -18.98 -3.76 10.18
CA PHE A 113 -19.93 -3.97 9.09
C PHE A 113 -20.43 -5.42 9.07
N ASP A 114 -21.44 -5.69 9.90
CA ASP A 114 -22.36 -6.79 9.66
C ASP A 114 -23.14 -6.48 8.37
N PHE A 115 -22.57 -6.88 7.23
CA PHE A 115 -23.25 -6.77 5.96
C PHE A 115 -24.36 -7.82 5.91
N VAL A 116 -25.59 -7.38 6.18
CA VAL A 116 -26.79 -8.16 5.89
C VAL A 116 -26.85 -8.33 4.37
N THR A 117 -26.41 -9.48 3.86
CA THR A 117 -26.64 -9.85 2.47
C THR A 117 -28.16 -9.86 2.21
N PRO A 118 -28.68 -9.01 1.30
CA PRO A 118 -30.13 -8.83 1.14
C PRO A 118 -30.86 -10.09 0.61
N ASN A 119 -30.16 -11.16 0.21
CA ASN A 119 -30.77 -12.26 -0.54
C ASN A 119 -30.74 -13.66 0.11
N GLY A 120 -30.31 -13.84 1.36
CA GLY A 120 -30.60 -15.07 2.13
C GLY A 120 -30.11 -16.42 1.55
N LEU A 121 -29.41 -16.46 0.42
CA LEU A 121 -28.88 -17.66 -0.20
C LEU A 121 -27.62 -18.11 0.54
N LYS A 122 -27.82 -18.82 1.65
CA LYS A 122 -26.77 -19.51 2.39
C LYS A 122 -26.41 -20.83 1.69
N GLY A 123 -25.33 -20.81 0.93
CA GLY A 123 -24.60 -22.00 0.53
C GLY A 123 -23.15 -21.63 0.25
N PRO A 124 -22.15 -22.25 0.90
CA PRO A 124 -20.75 -22.01 0.53
C PRO A 124 -20.55 -22.53 -0.89
N VAL A 125 -20.35 -21.63 -1.85
CA VAL A 125 -19.75 -22.05 -3.12
C VAL A 125 -18.39 -22.67 -2.75
N PRO A 126 -18.05 -23.87 -3.26
CA PRO A 126 -16.75 -24.48 -2.99
C PRO A 126 -15.66 -23.51 -3.47
N GLY A 127 -15.12 -22.76 -2.52
CA GLY A 127 -14.16 -21.70 -2.76
C GLY A 127 -12.88 -22.32 -3.30
N VAL A 128 -12.41 -21.82 -4.44
CA VAL A 128 -11.07 -22.13 -4.92
C VAL A 128 -10.12 -21.45 -3.95
N PRO A 129 -9.35 -22.18 -3.11
CA PRO A 129 -8.48 -21.54 -2.14
C PRO A 129 -7.36 -20.83 -2.89
N TYR A 130 -7.38 -19.49 -2.90
CA TYR A 130 -6.28 -18.72 -3.46
C TYR A 130 -5.10 -18.76 -2.48
N LYS A 131 -4.06 -19.53 -2.82
CA LYS A 131 -2.82 -19.54 -2.05
C LYS A 131 -1.87 -18.49 -2.60
N LEU A 132 -1.61 -17.46 -1.78
CA LEU A 132 -0.56 -16.44 -1.96
C LEU A 132 0.79 -16.97 -2.43
N SER A 133 1.12 -18.24 -2.14
CA SER A 133 2.43 -18.82 -2.39
C SER A 133 2.76 -19.06 -3.86
N GLU A 134 1.79 -18.99 -4.77
CA GLU A 134 1.99 -19.45 -6.16
C GLU A 134 2.17 -18.31 -7.16
N CYS A 135 1.82 -17.08 -6.81
CA CYS A 135 2.08 -15.92 -7.66
C CYS A 135 3.46 -15.31 -7.36
N PRO A 136 4.40 -15.30 -8.33
CA PRO A 136 5.63 -14.55 -8.15
C PRO A 136 5.29 -13.07 -7.90
N GLN A 137 5.98 -12.43 -6.96
CA GLN A 137 5.71 -11.04 -6.60
C GLN A 137 5.70 -10.15 -7.85
N GLY A 138 4.61 -9.41 -8.03
CA GLY A 138 4.43 -8.53 -9.18
C GLY A 138 3.92 -9.22 -10.45
N ALA A 139 3.45 -10.47 -10.37
CA ALA A 139 2.69 -11.10 -11.45
C ALA A 139 1.20 -10.72 -11.39
N LEU A 140 0.55 -10.76 -12.56
CA LEU A 140 -0.89 -10.58 -12.66
C LEU A 140 -1.61 -11.77 -11.99
N PRO A 141 -2.61 -11.55 -11.12
CA PRO A 141 -3.35 -12.63 -10.49
C PRO A 141 -4.10 -13.46 -11.54
N PRO A 142 -4.09 -14.81 -11.47
CA PRO A 142 -4.78 -15.69 -12.40
C PRO A 142 -6.22 -15.25 -12.69
N GLU A 143 -6.62 -15.31 -13.97
CA GLU A 143 -7.93 -14.85 -14.45
C GLU A 143 -9.08 -15.51 -13.69
N THR A 144 -8.96 -16.81 -13.42
CA THR A 144 -9.98 -17.58 -12.69
C THR A 144 -10.19 -17.11 -11.25
N ALA A 145 -9.11 -16.75 -10.56
CA ALA A 145 -9.16 -16.23 -9.20
C ALA A 145 -9.78 -14.83 -9.18
N LEU A 146 -9.36 -13.98 -10.13
CA LEU A 146 -9.89 -12.62 -10.26
C LEU A 146 -11.38 -12.63 -10.63
N ALA A 147 -11.79 -13.51 -11.55
CA ALA A 147 -13.19 -13.68 -11.94
C ALA A 147 -14.06 -14.20 -10.80
N ALA A 148 -13.57 -15.18 -10.03
CA ALA A 148 -14.27 -15.66 -8.84
C ALA A 148 -14.43 -14.54 -7.82
N ALA A 149 -13.36 -13.77 -7.59
CA ALA A 149 -13.36 -12.67 -6.64
C ALA A 149 -14.19 -11.48 -7.12
N ALA A 150 -14.35 -11.28 -8.42
CA ALA A 150 -15.23 -10.25 -8.98
C ALA A 150 -16.72 -10.61 -8.80
N ARG A 151 -17.07 -11.89 -8.94
CA ARG A 151 -18.46 -12.36 -8.83
C ARG A 151 -18.93 -12.54 -7.39
N PHE A 152 -18.06 -13.08 -6.53
CA PHE A 152 -18.41 -13.42 -5.14
C PHE A 152 -17.29 -13.03 -4.17
N PRO A 153 -17.00 -11.72 -4.01
CA PRO A 153 -15.84 -11.28 -3.25
C PRO A 153 -15.91 -11.65 -1.75
N GLU A 154 -17.12 -11.90 -1.23
CA GLU A 154 -17.36 -12.36 0.14
C GLU A 154 -17.04 -13.85 0.35
N GLN A 155 -17.02 -14.64 -0.72
CA GLN A 155 -16.83 -16.10 -0.67
C GLN A 155 -15.38 -16.49 -1.00
N VAL A 156 -14.62 -15.60 -1.64
CA VAL A 156 -13.22 -15.85 -1.99
C VAL A 156 -12.30 -15.56 -0.81
N GLN A 157 -11.77 -16.63 -0.22
CA GLN A 157 -10.67 -16.54 0.72
C GLN A 157 -9.44 -15.99 -0.01
N GLY A 158 -8.86 -14.90 0.50
CA GLY A 158 -7.72 -14.23 -0.14
C GLY A 158 -8.07 -13.09 -1.10
N VAL A 159 -9.31 -12.58 -1.12
CA VAL A 159 -9.67 -11.38 -1.91
C VAL A 159 -8.74 -10.19 -1.67
N ARG A 160 -8.25 -10.04 -0.42
CA ARG A 160 -7.26 -9.02 -0.03
C ARG A 160 -5.93 -9.21 -0.75
N ASP A 161 -5.53 -10.45 -0.92
CA ASP A 161 -4.24 -10.81 -1.51
C ASP A 161 -4.31 -10.64 -3.03
N ILE A 162 -5.40 -11.09 -3.65
CA ILE A 162 -5.70 -10.84 -5.06
C ILE A 162 -5.69 -9.34 -5.37
N PHE A 163 -6.29 -8.52 -4.49
CA PHE A 163 -6.28 -7.06 -4.65
C PHE A 163 -4.86 -6.48 -4.52
N GLN A 164 -4.07 -6.95 -3.55
CA GLN A 164 -2.68 -6.49 -3.36
C GLN A 164 -1.78 -6.92 -4.52
N ASP A 165 -1.93 -8.12 -5.04
CA ASP A 165 -1.19 -8.65 -6.19
C ASP A 165 -1.52 -7.81 -7.44
N LEU A 166 -2.81 -7.59 -7.72
CA LEU A 166 -3.25 -6.74 -8.83
C LEU A 166 -2.68 -5.33 -8.72
N ARG A 167 -2.78 -4.71 -7.54
CA ARG A 167 -2.25 -3.36 -7.30
C ARG A 167 -0.75 -3.31 -7.47
N SER A 168 -0.02 -4.30 -6.94
CA SER A 168 1.44 -4.36 -7.02
C SER A 168 1.91 -4.53 -8.46
N TRP A 169 1.21 -5.35 -9.25
CA TRP A 169 1.44 -5.50 -10.69
C TRP A 169 1.21 -4.17 -11.43
N LEU A 170 0.09 -3.49 -11.21
CA LEU A 170 -0.22 -2.19 -11.82
C LEU A 170 0.81 -1.10 -11.46
N VAL A 171 1.20 -1.02 -10.20
CA VAL A 171 2.21 -0.06 -9.73
C VAL A 171 3.59 -0.39 -10.32
N GLY A 172 3.95 -1.67 -10.39
CA GLY A 172 5.18 -2.13 -11.03
C GLY A 172 5.26 -1.74 -12.51
N LEU A 173 4.16 -1.88 -13.25
CA LEU A 173 4.08 -1.44 -14.66
C LEU A 173 4.29 0.06 -14.79
N LYS A 174 3.66 0.88 -13.94
CA LYS A 174 3.87 2.34 -13.93
C LYS A 174 5.33 2.73 -13.68
N GLN A 175 6.03 1.98 -12.82
CA GLN A 175 7.42 2.27 -12.46
C GLN A 175 8.42 1.81 -13.53
N ARG A 176 8.08 0.81 -14.34
CA ARG A 176 9.01 0.20 -15.30
C ARG A 176 9.32 1.09 -16.49
N SER A 177 8.29 1.63 -17.15
CA SER A 177 8.46 2.60 -18.23
C SER A 177 7.18 3.42 -18.46
N PRO A 178 7.30 4.66 -18.98
CA PRO A 178 6.16 5.37 -19.54
C PRO A 178 5.59 4.54 -20.69
N GLY A 179 4.33 4.11 -20.59
CA GLY A 179 3.66 3.31 -21.61
C GLY A 179 3.55 1.81 -21.32
N ALA A 180 4.32 1.24 -20.39
CA ALA A 180 4.21 -0.19 -20.04
C ALA A 180 2.80 -0.60 -19.60
N LEU A 181 2.08 0.32 -18.92
CA LEU A 181 0.70 0.07 -18.52
C LEU A 181 -0.26 0.02 -19.73
N ALA A 182 -0.05 0.88 -20.74
CA ALA A 182 -0.84 0.87 -21.97
C ALA A 182 -0.55 -0.39 -22.81
N GLU A 183 0.72 -0.76 -22.97
CA GLU A 183 1.13 -2.00 -23.63
C GLU A 183 0.53 -3.24 -22.95
N ALA A 184 0.54 -3.28 -21.62
CA ALA A 184 -0.09 -4.35 -20.86
C ALA A 184 -1.60 -4.43 -21.15
N GLY A 185 -2.30 -3.28 -21.16
CA GLY A 185 -3.72 -3.21 -21.52
C GLY A 185 -4.00 -3.76 -22.92
N GLY A 186 -3.21 -3.35 -23.92
CA GLY A 186 -3.36 -3.83 -25.29
C GLY A 186 -2.99 -5.30 -25.51
N SER A 187 -2.19 -5.88 -24.60
CA SER A 187 -1.81 -7.30 -24.65
C SER A 187 -2.79 -8.24 -23.95
N LEU A 188 -3.67 -7.70 -23.09
CA LEU A 188 -4.66 -8.48 -22.36
C LEU A 188 -5.95 -8.65 -23.16
N ASP A 189 -6.57 -9.83 -23.02
CA ASP A 189 -7.87 -10.08 -23.61
C ASP A 189 -8.94 -9.13 -23.05
N GLU A 190 -9.96 -8.84 -23.87
CA GLU A 190 -11.12 -8.03 -23.48
C GLU A 190 -11.79 -8.60 -22.22
N GLY A 191 -11.98 -9.92 -22.17
CA GLY A 191 -12.61 -10.59 -21.04
C GLY A 191 -11.86 -10.34 -19.74
N TYR A 192 -10.53 -10.42 -19.79
CA TYR A 192 -9.67 -10.21 -18.63
C TYR A 192 -9.70 -8.74 -18.16
N ARG A 193 -9.63 -7.78 -19.09
CA ARG A 193 -9.76 -6.36 -18.75
C ARG A 193 -11.10 -6.07 -18.06
N ARG A 194 -12.21 -6.60 -18.59
CA ARG A 194 -13.54 -6.48 -17.98
C ARG A 194 -13.59 -7.12 -16.58
N ILE A 195 -12.95 -8.26 -16.38
CA ILE A 195 -12.84 -8.90 -15.05
C ILE A 195 -12.10 -7.99 -14.05
N ILE A 196 -10.99 -7.35 -14.47
CA ILE A 196 -10.25 -6.40 -13.64
C ILE A 196 -11.14 -5.23 -13.20
N PHE A 197 -11.85 -4.59 -14.14
CA PHE A 197 -12.77 -3.50 -13.81
C PHE A 197 -13.90 -3.95 -12.89
N THR A 198 -14.53 -5.09 -13.19
CA THR A 198 -15.61 -5.66 -12.36
C THR A 198 -15.11 -5.93 -10.94
N PHE A 199 -13.92 -6.52 -10.81
CA PHE A 199 -13.28 -6.76 -9.52
C PHE A 199 -13.04 -5.47 -8.75
N LEU A 200 -12.45 -4.45 -9.38
CA LEU A 200 -12.17 -3.16 -8.75
C LEU A 200 -13.44 -2.41 -8.34
N CYS A 201 -14.55 -2.58 -9.04
CA CYS A 201 -15.85 -2.03 -8.63
C CYS A 201 -16.51 -2.83 -7.50
N ALA A 202 -16.38 -4.16 -7.51
CA ALA A 202 -17.03 -5.04 -6.53
C ALA A 202 -16.34 -5.06 -5.15
N VAL A 203 -15.01 -5.06 -5.12
CA VAL A 203 -14.24 -5.18 -3.86
C VAL A 203 -14.57 -4.06 -2.86
N PRO A 204 -14.63 -2.77 -3.24
CA PRO A 204 -14.95 -1.69 -2.33
C PRO A 204 -16.36 -1.77 -1.73
N ALA A 205 -17.32 -2.37 -2.45
CA ALA A 205 -18.69 -2.53 -1.98
C ALA A 205 -18.76 -3.40 -0.72
N ILE A 206 -17.86 -4.39 -0.61
CA ILE A 206 -17.77 -5.31 0.54
C ILE A 206 -16.69 -4.84 1.52
N ARG A 207 -15.58 -4.28 1.02
CA ARG A 207 -14.38 -3.94 1.78
C ARG A 207 -14.02 -2.47 1.55
N ARG A 208 -14.71 -1.55 2.24
CA ARG A 208 -14.52 -0.09 2.09
C ARG A 208 -13.08 0.41 2.33
N VAL A 209 -12.27 -0.34 3.07
CA VAL A 209 -10.82 -0.11 3.24
C VAL A 209 -10.05 -0.03 1.92
N PHE A 210 -10.50 -0.74 0.88
CA PHE A 210 -9.90 -0.67 -0.45
C PHE A 210 -10.47 0.43 -1.32
N LEU A 211 -11.52 1.14 -0.89
CA LEU A 211 -12.27 2.09 -1.72
C LEU A 211 -11.37 3.15 -2.35
N TYR A 212 -10.55 3.83 -1.55
CA TYR A 212 -9.63 4.84 -2.08
C TYR A 212 -8.61 4.27 -3.06
N GLN A 213 -8.07 3.08 -2.77
CA GLN A 213 -7.07 2.44 -3.62
C GLN A 213 -7.70 1.94 -4.92
N ALA A 214 -8.90 1.36 -4.86
CA ALA A 214 -9.64 0.89 -6.02
C ALA A 214 -10.03 2.04 -6.93
N VAL A 215 -10.47 3.17 -6.37
CA VAL A 215 -10.78 4.38 -7.15
C VAL A 215 -9.53 4.93 -7.84
N GLU A 216 -8.40 5.03 -7.14
CA GLU A 216 -7.13 5.46 -7.75
C GLU A 216 -6.72 4.56 -8.92
N LEU A 217 -6.91 3.24 -8.78
CA LEU A 217 -6.64 2.28 -9.84
C LEU A 217 -7.65 2.42 -11.00
N LEU A 218 -8.94 2.58 -10.71
CA LEU A 218 -9.98 2.77 -11.71
C LEU A 218 -9.76 4.06 -12.51
N GLU A 219 -9.47 5.18 -11.85
CA GLU A 219 -9.13 6.47 -12.51
C GLU A 219 -7.89 6.32 -13.39
N THR A 220 -6.87 5.63 -12.89
CA THR A 220 -5.66 5.34 -13.68
C THR A 220 -6.01 4.55 -14.93
N LEU A 221 -6.65 3.39 -14.77
CA LEU A 221 -6.92 2.47 -15.88
C LEU A 221 -7.87 3.11 -16.89
N SER A 222 -8.92 3.77 -16.42
CA SER A 222 -9.89 4.47 -17.29
C SER A 222 -9.33 5.69 -17.99
N SER A 223 -8.15 6.19 -17.62
CA SER A 223 -7.47 7.26 -18.37
C SER A 223 -6.70 6.75 -19.60
N ILE A 224 -6.55 5.43 -19.75
CA ILE A 224 -5.71 4.80 -20.78
C ILE A 224 -6.62 4.15 -21.84
N PRO A 225 -6.59 4.60 -23.12
CA PRO A 225 -7.47 4.09 -24.17
C PRO A 225 -7.39 2.57 -24.38
N GLU A 226 -6.19 2.00 -24.26
CA GLU A 226 -5.92 0.56 -24.42
C GLU A 226 -6.56 -0.28 -23.31
N TRP A 227 -7.03 0.33 -22.23
CA TRP A 227 -7.80 -0.35 -21.17
C TRP A 227 -9.30 -0.22 -21.36
N ASN A 228 -9.75 0.74 -22.17
CA ASN A 228 -11.16 1.08 -22.36
C ASN A 228 -11.72 0.66 -23.72
N SER A 229 -10.92 0.06 -24.59
CA SER A 229 -11.44 -0.43 -25.86
C SER A 229 -12.52 -1.50 -25.61
N ASP A 230 -13.43 -1.65 -26.58
CA ASP A 230 -14.39 -2.76 -26.63
C ASP A 230 -15.44 -2.77 -25.50
N ASP A 231 -15.83 -1.60 -24.98
CA ASP A 231 -16.84 -1.47 -23.92
C ASP A 231 -16.53 -2.38 -22.70
N THR A 232 -15.25 -2.45 -22.34
CA THR A 232 -14.75 -3.21 -21.19
C THR A 232 -15.22 -2.65 -19.85
N ILE A 233 -15.55 -1.35 -19.80
CA ILE A 233 -16.05 -0.67 -18.60
C ILE A 233 -17.57 -0.54 -18.66
N ASP A 234 -18.26 -1.11 -17.68
CA ASP A 234 -19.62 -0.70 -17.34
C ASP A 234 -19.57 0.67 -16.66
N ARG A 235 -19.89 1.72 -17.43
CA ARG A 235 -19.83 3.11 -16.95
C ARG A 235 -20.76 3.35 -15.76
N GLY A 236 -21.90 2.65 -15.69
CA GLY A 236 -22.82 2.74 -14.56
C GLY A 236 -22.24 2.12 -13.30
N ALA A 237 -21.58 0.97 -13.42
CA ALA A 237 -20.87 0.34 -12.29
C ALA A 237 -19.70 1.20 -11.81
N LEU A 238 -18.96 1.83 -12.73
CA LEU A 238 -17.88 2.76 -12.39
C LEU A 238 -18.41 3.99 -11.64
N GLU A 239 -19.46 4.63 -12.17
CA GLU A 239 -20.09 5.77 -11.51
C GLU A 239 -20.64 5.42 -10.14
N ALA A 240 -21.28 4.25 -9.99
CA ALA A 240 -21.75 3.78 -8.69
C ALA A 240 -20.59 3.57 -7.70
N ALA A 241 -19.50 2.94 -8.14
CA ALA A 241 -18.32 2.73 -7.31
C ALA A 241 -17.68 4.06 -6.85
N VAL A 242 -17.65 5.07 -7.73
CA VAL A 242 -17.11 6.40 -7.42
C VAL A 242 -18.07 7.23 -6.57
N MET A 243 -19.38 7.17 -6.82
CA MET A 243 -20.41 7.94 -6.09
C MET A 243 -20.59 7.46 -4.65
N HIS A 244 -20.27 6.20 -4.35
CA HIS A 244 -20.25 5.68 -2.99
C HIS A 244 -19.02 6.09 -2.17
N LEU A 245 -18.12 6.89 -2.73
CA LEU A 245 -17.13 7.59 -1.94
C LEU A 245 -17.86 8.49 -0.94
N PRO A 246 -17.65 8.31 0.38
CA PRO A 246 -18.12 9.30 1.33
C PRO A 246 -17.48 10.62 0.90
N VAL A 247 -18.32 11.56 0.44
CA VAL A 247 -17.90 12.91 0.08
C VAL A 247 -17.04 13.38 1.23
N ARG A 248 -15.77 13.65 0.91
CA ARG A 248 -14.64 13.81 1.85
C ARG A 248 -14.88 14.86 2.95
N GLY A 249 -16.00 15.59 2.91
CA GLY A 249 -16.40 16.67 3.81
C GLY A 249 -17.30 16.31 5.01
N ASN A 250 -18.11 15.25 5.02
CA ASN A 250 -19.20 15.17 6.03
C ASN A 250 -19.11 14.03 7.07
N SER A 251 -18.15 13.11 6.99
CA SER A 251 -18.03 11.99 7.94
C SER A 251 -17.28 12.32 9.23
N GLN A 252 -17.07 13.60 9.56
CA GLN A 252 -16.29 13.98 10.74
C GLN A 252 -17.08 13.83 12.05
N ALA A 253 -18.42 13.93 12.00
CA ALA A 253 -19.28 13.96 13.19
C ALA A 253 -19.69 12.57 13.73
N ALA A 254 -19.86 11.55 12.88
CA ALA A 254 -20.38 10.23 13.30
C ALA A 254 -19.30 9.22 13.77
N LEU A 255 -18.04 9.67 13.93
CA LEU A 255 -16.89 8.83 14.31
C LEU A 255 -16.17 9.34 15.57
N SER A 256 -16.78 10.21 16.38
CA SER A 256 -16.09 10.93 17.45
C SER A 256 -15.66 10.04 18.64
N GLU A 257 -16.41 9.01 19.01
CA GLU A 257 -16.11 8.23 20.23
C GLU A 257 -15.15 7.05 19.97
N ASP A 258 -15.27 6.41 18.81
CA ASP A 258 -14.44 5.23 18.46
C ASP A 258 -13.14 5.60 17.69
N LYS A 259 -12.94 6.91 17.41
CA LYS A 259 -11.69 7.44 16.83
C LYS A 259 -10.55 7.48 17.83
N ALA A 260 -10.82 7.49 19.13
CA ALA A 260 -9.76 7.63 20.13
C ALA A 260 -8.80 6.43 20.08
N GLU A 261 -9.33 5.20 20.06
CA GLU A 261 -8.51 3.98 19.99
C GLU A 261 -7.80 3.83 18.63
N GLY A 262 -8.51 4.09 17.52
CA GLY A 262 -7.91 4.03 16.19
C GLY A 262 -6.82 5.08 15.97
N LYS A 263 -6.96 6.28 16.54
CA LYS A 263 -5.93 7.32 16.50
C LYS A 263 -4.71 6.92 17.32
N ASP A 264 -4.90 6.36 18.51
CA ASP A 264 -3.78 5.91 19.35
C ASP A 264 -2.99 4.78 18.67
N LEU A 265 -3.68 3.80 18.08
CA LEU A 265 -3.03 2.73 17.31
C LEU A 265 -2.28 3.26 16.09
N ARG A 266 -2.82 4.26 15.37
CA ARG A 266 -2.14 4.90 14.23
C ARG A 266 -0.93 5.71 14.66
N LEU A 267 -1.03 6.46 15.76
CA LEU A 267 0.10 7.18 16.37
C LEU A 267 1.20 6.22 16.81
N LYS A 268 0.83 5.13 17.48
CA LYS A 268 1.76 4.07 17.89
C LYS A 268 2.45 3.41 16.69
N ALA A 269 1.70 3.10 15.63
CA ALA A 269 2.27 2.54 14.41
C ALA A 269 3.24 3.53 13.71
N ALA A 270 2.90 4.82 13.69
CA ALA A 270 3.78 5.87 13.15
C ALA A 270 5.07 6.02 13.97
N ALA A 271 4.94 6.01 15.31
CA ALA A 271 6.10 6.07 16.21
C ALA A 271 7.02 4.86 16.04
N LEU A 272 6.48 3.64 15.92
CA LEU A 272 7.28 2.44 15.66
C LEU A 272 7.99 2.49 14.31
N ARG A 273 7.35 3.00 13.26
CA ARG A 273 8.01 3.21 11.96
C ARG A 273 9.17 4.20 12.04
N ALA A 274 8.99 5.30 12.77
CA ALA A 274 10.05 6.28 13.00
C ALA A 274 11.21 5.68 13.80
N GLN A 275 10.93 4.86 14.81
CA GLN A 275 11.95 4.13 15.55
C GLN A 275 12.72 3.16 14.66
N LEU A 276 12.03 2.40 13.80
CA LEU A 276 12.67 1.49 12.85
C LEU A 276 13.62 2.24 11.90
N ALA A 277 13.15 3.32 11.27
CA ALA A 277 13.97 4.14 10.38
C ALA A 277 15.19 4.74 11.09
N ALA A 278 15.04 5.20 12.34
CA ALA A 278 16.15 5.70 13.14
C ALA A 278 17.17 4.60 13.49
N THR A 279 16.71 3.37 13.75
CA THR A 279 17.61 2.23 14.00
C THR A 279 18.36 1.80 12.74
N GLU A 280 17.70 1.78 11.57
CA GLU A 280 18.33 1.48 10.29
C GLU A 280 19.40 2.52 9.92
N MET A 281 19.10 3.81 10.11
CA MET A 281 20.06 4.90 9.91
C MET A 281 21.30 4.76 10.82
N LYS A 282 21.11 4.40 12.09
CA LYS A 282 22.23 4.15 13.03
C LYS A 282 23.07 2.95 12.60
N LEU A 283 22.44 1.84 12.19
CA LEU A 283 23.15 0.65 11.73
C LEU A 283 23.98 0.95 10.48
N ARG A 284 23.42 1.71 9.52
CA ARG A 284 24.12 2.14 8.31
C ARG A 284 25.32 3.04 8.62
N SER A 285 25.15 4.01 9.51
CA SER A 285 26.23 4.91 9.94
C SER A 285 27.36 4.14 10.65
N GLN A 286 27.03 3.16 11.50
CA GLN A 286 28.04 2.30 12.14
C GLN A 286 28.80 1.44 11.13
N ALA A 287 28.11 0.88 10.13
CA ALA A 287 28.75 0.11 9.07
C ALA A 287 29.70 0.98 8.22
N GLU A 288 29.34 2.23 7.93
CA GLU A 288 30.22 3.18 7.24
C GLU A 288 31.43 3.58 8.10
N GLU A 289 31.25 3.82 9.41
CA GLU A 289 32.37 4.13 10.31
C GLU A 289 33.34 2.95 10.43
N GLN A 290 32.83 1.71 10.53
CA GLN A 290 33.67 0.52 10.52
C GLN A 290 34.47 0.40 9.23
N LYS A 291 33.87 0.72 8.07
CA LYS A 291 34.56 0.72 6.78
C LYS A 291 35.68 1.77 6.70
N GLN A 292 35.51 2.93 7.35
CA GLN A 292 36.54 3.97 7.45
C GLN A 292 37.63 3.63 8.48
N ARG A 293 37.28 2.86 9.52
CA ARG A 293 38.20 2.44 10.58
C ARG A 293 39.07 1.25 10.21
N VAL A 294 38.87 0.58 9.08
CA VAL A 294 39.88 -0.35 8.57
C VAL A 294 41.03 0.53 8.03
N PRO A 295 42.12 0.73 8.79
CA PRO A 295 43.25 1.49 8.28
C PRO A 295 43.68 0.77 7.01
N GLY A 296 43.77 1.51 5.90
CA GLY A 296 44.06 0.97 4.59
C GLY A 296 45.13 -0.10 4.72
N ALA A 297 44.71 -1.37 4.61
CA ALA A 297 45.63 -2.45 4.34
C ALA A 297 46.29 -1.99 3.05
N GLY A 298 47.54 -1.52 3.18
CA GLY A 298 48.27 -0.92 2.08
C GLY A 298 48.12 -1.82 0.87
N PRO A 299 48.04 -1.26 -0.35
CA PRO A 299 47.95 -2.06 -1.57
C PRO A 299 48.98 -3.18 -1.42
N PRO A 300 48.59 -4.47 -1.61
CA PRO A 300 49.52 -5.56 -1.47
C PRO A 300 50.69 -5.18 -2.35
N GLN A 301 51.85 -4.88 -1.74
CA GLN A 301 53.04 -4.59 -2.49
C GLN A 301 53.31 -5.87 -3.25
N GLY A 302 52.90 -5.87 -4.51
CA GLY A 302 53.16 -6.93 -5.45
C GLY A 302 54.66 -7.04 -5.48
N GLY A 303 55.18 -8.04 -4.77
CA GLY A 303 56.52 -8.52 -4.95
C GLY A 303 56.67 -8.76 -6.44
N LEU A 304 57.51 -7.92 -7.06
CA LEU A 304 57.96 -8.04 -8.42
C LEU A 304 58.51 -9.47 -8.58
N ALA A 305 57.70 -10.35 -9.16
CA ALA A 305 58.17 -11.61 -9.70
C ALA A 305 59.12 -11.25 -10.86
N GLY A 306 60.39 -11.61 -10.69
CA GLY A 306 61.47 -11.24 -11.59
C GLY A 306 61.33 -11.84 -12.99
N PRO A 307 61.97 -11.23 -13.99
CA PRO A 307 62.11 -11.84 -15.31
C PRO A 307 63.15 -12.96 -15.24
N LEU A 308 62.70 -14.20 -15.46
CA LEU A 308 63.58 -15.32 -15.84
C LEU A 308 64.08 -15.03 -17.27
N GLN A 309 65.35 -14.64 -17.38
CA GLN A 309 66.10 -14.62 -18.65
C GLN A 309 66.47 -16.04 -19.06
N GLY A 310 66.30 -16.33 -20.34
CA GLY A 310 67.02 -17.36 -21.09
C GLY A 310 68.01 -16.70 -22.04
#